data_AF-A0A2J8QJJ5-F1
#
_entry.id   AF-A0A2J8QJJ5-F1
#
_cell.length_a   1.000
_cell.length_b   1.000
_cell.length_c   1.000
_cell.angle_alpha   90.00
_cell.angle_beta   90.00
_cell.angle_gamma   90.00
#
_symmetry.space_group_name_H-M   'P 1'
#
loop_
_entity.id
_entity.type
_entity.pdbx_description
1 polymer ?
#
loop_
_entity_poly.entity_id
_entity_poly.type
_entity_poly.pdbx_seq_one_letter_code
_entity_poly.pdbx_strand_id
1 'polypeptide(L)'
;MFLFQGNNGTVLYTGDFRLAQGEAARMELLHSGGRVKDIQSVYLDTTFCDPRFYQIPSREECLRGVLELVRSWITRSPYHVVWL
;
A
#
# COMPACT_ATOMS: atom_id res chain seq x y z
N MET A 1 7.66 -1.70 -6.84
CA MET A 1 8.01 -0.41 -7.49
C MET A 1 9.45 -0.45 -7.97
N PHE A 2 9.71 0.08 -9.17
CA PHE A 2 11.03 0.26 -9.77
C PHE A 2 11.24 1.72 -10.16
N LEU A 3 12.35 2.32 -9.72
CA LEU A 3 12.77 3.66 -10.09
C LEU A 3 13.92 3.55 -11.09
N PHE A 4 13.73 4.05 -12.31
CA PHE A 4 14.73 4.04 -13.37
C PHE A 4 15.30 5.45 -13.54
N GLN A 5 16.63 5.56 -13.60
CA GLN A 5 17.34 6.81 -13.85
C GLN A 5 18.30 6.62 -15.02
N GLY A 6 18.24 7.52 -16.00
CA GLY A 6 19.14 7.48 -17.15
C GLY A 6 19.11 8.79 -17.93
N ASN A 7 19.77 8.79 -19.10
CA ASN A 7 19.92 10.00 -19.92
C ASN A 7 18.60 10.50 -20.54
N ASN A 8 17.53 9.70 -20.47
CA ASN A 8 16.19 10.04 -20.97
C ASN A 8 15.18 10.25 -19.83
N GLY A 9 15.63 10.86 -18.73
CA GLY A 9 14.81 11.20 -17.58
C GLY A 9 14.69 10.10 -16.52
N THR A 10 13.94 10.42 -15.46
CA THR A 10 13.65 9.51 -14.35
C THR A 10 12.21 9.02 -14.44
N VAL A 11 12.00 7.72 -14.31
CA VAL A 11 10.67 7.08 -14.43
C VAL A 11 10.40 6.20 -13.22
N LEU A 12 9.17 6.24 -12.71
CA LEU A 12 8.69 5.36 -11.63
C LEU A 12 7.63 4.40 -12.19
N TYR A 13 7.88 3.10 -12.10
CA TYR A 13 6.87 2.06 -12.32
C TYR A 13 6.45 1.47 -10.98
N THR A 14 5.18 1.61 -10.60
CA THR A 14 4.75 1.15 -9.27
C THR A 14 4.61 -0.37 -9.22
N GLY A 15 4.14 -0.99 -10.32
CA GLY A 15 3.42 -2.26 -10.25
C GLY A 15 2.18 -2.10 -9.37
N ASP A 16 1.58 -3.20 -8.92
CA ASP A 16 0.52 -3.13 -7.92
C ASP A 16 1.10 -2.64 -6.58
N PHE A 17 0.46 -1.66 -5.95
CA PHE A 17 0.93 -1.14 -4.67
C PHE A 17 -0.21 -0.70 -3.77
N ARG A 18 0.08 -0.68 -2.46
CA ARG A 18 -0.79 -0.08 -1.46
C ARG A 18 0.07 0.61 -0.41
N LEU A 19 0.24 1.92 -0.57
CA LEU A 19 0.97 2.77 0.38
C LEU A 19 -0.03 3.61 1.19
N ALA A 20 0.15 3.66 2.49
CA ALA A 20 -0.59 4.56 3.36
C ALA A 20 -0.08 6.01 3.20
N GLN A 21 -0.85 6.95 3.73
CA GLN A 21 -0.46 8.36 3.73
C GLN A 21 0.90 8.55 4.42
N GLY A 22 1.80 9.28 3.74
CA GLY A 22 3.15 9.57 4.24
C GLY A 22 4.19 8.47 4.05
N GLU A 23 3.83 7.26 3.60
CA GLU A 23 4.83 6.21 3.38
C GLU A 23 5.78 6.54 2.23
N ALA A 24 5.27 7.10 1.13
CA ALA A 24 6.09 7.54 0.01
C ALA A 24 7.08 8.65 0.40
N ALA A 25 6.69 9.56 1.30
CA ALA A 25 7.56 10.63 1.78
C ALA A 25 8.76 10.12 2.60
N ARG A 26 8.65 8.93 3.21
CA ARG A 26 9.74 8.29 3.96
C ARG A 26 10.71 7.51 3.06
N MET A 27 10.43 7.39 1.77
CA MET A 27 11.30 6.68 0.83
C MET A 27 12.44 7.61 0.40
N GLU A 28 13.55 7.57 1.12
CA GLU A 28 14.72 8.43 0.88
C GLU A 28 15.20 8.40 -0.58
N LEU A 29 15.15 7.24 -1.23
CA LEU A 29 15.58 7.06 -2.62
C LEU A 29 14.66 7.73 -3.67
N LEU A 30 13.45 8.15 -3.28
CA LEU A 30 12.57 8.99 -4.12
C LEU A 30 12.92 10.48 -4.02
N HIS A 31 13.84 10.87 -3.14
CA HIS A 31 14.18 12.25 -2.86
C HIS A 31 15.63 12.59 -3.29
N SER A 32 15.88 13.87 -3.55
CA SER A 32 17.20 14.45 -3.81
C SER A 32 17.20 15.89 -3.29
N GLY A 33 18.19 16.25 -2.47
CA GLY A 33 18.29 17.61 -1.90
C GLY A 33 17.08 18.05 -1.06
N GLY A 34 16.43 17.11 -0.36
CA GLY A 34 15.24 17.40 0.47
C GLY A 34 13.93 17.60 -0.31
N ARG A 35 13.90 17.33 -1.61
CA ARG A 35 12.70 17.37 -2.46
C ARG A 35 12.52 16.04 -3.19
N VAL A 36 11.33 15.77 -3.70
CA VAL A 36 11.11 14.64 -4.60
C VAL A 36 12.03 14.77 -5.82
N LYS A 37 12.56 13.65 -6.31
CA LYS A 37 13.30 13.60 -7.58
C LYS A 37 12.40 14.13 -8.71
N ASP A 38 13.03 14.73 -9.71
CA ASP A 38 12.33 15.11 -10.94
C ASP A 38 11.95 13.85 -11.72
N ILE A 39 10.71 13.38 -11.54
CA ILE A 39 10.17 12.18 -12.16
C ILE A 39 9.35 12.62 -13.37
N GLN A 40 9.83 12.26 -14.56
CA GLN A 40 9.21 12.63 -15.83
C GLN A 40 7.88 11.90 -16.06
N SER A 41 7.84 10.60 -15.73
CA SER A 41 6.67 9.76 -15.93
C SER A 41 6.47 8.80 -14.76
N VAL A 42 5.21 8.60 -14.38
CA VAL A 42 4.79 7.59 -13.40
C VAL A 42 3.83 6.62 -14.07
N TYR A 43 4.18 5.35 -14.08
CA TYR A 43 3.30 4.24 -14.46
C TYR A 43 2.70 3.69 -13.17
N LEU A 44 1.49 4.17 -12.86
CA LEU A 44 0.83 4.03 -11.56
C LEU A 44 -0.27 2.96 -11.60
N ASP A 45 -0.35 2.14 -10.56
CA ASP A 45 -1.52 1.29 -10.28
C ASP A 45 -2.76 2.16 -10.03
N THR A 46 -3.77 1.94 -10.85
CA THR A 46 -5.04 2.68 -10.86
C THR A 46 -6.22 1.79 -10.50
N THR A 47 -6.00 0.61 -9.91
CA THR A 47 -7.04 -0.38 -9.57
C THR A 47 -8.26 0.25 -8.87
N PHE A 48 -8.04 1.22 -7.98
CA PHE A 48 -9.09 1.95 -7.25
C PHE A 48 -9.16 3.46 -7.57
N CYS A 49 -8.73 3.88 -8.76
CA CYS A 49 -8.74 5.30 -9.18
C CYS A 49 -10.15 5.75 -9.65
N ASP A 50 -11.14 5.59 -8.78
CA ASP A 50 -12.53 6.03 -8.97
C ASP A 50 -13.04 6.65 -7.65
N PRO A 51 -13.74 7.80 -7.66
CA PRO A 51 -14.21 8.46 -6.43
C PRO A 51 -15.05 7.58 -5.51
N ARG A 52 -15.68 6.51 -6.02
CA ARG A 52 -16.43 5.54 -5.21
C ARG A 52 -15.55 4.78 -4.21
N PHE A 53 -14.24 4.70 -4.44
CA PHE A 53 -13.26 4.04 -3.57
C PHE A 53 -12.44 5.05 -2.74
N TYR A 54 -13.07 6.17 -2.35
CA TYR A 54 -12.42 7.31 -1.70
C TYR A 54 -11.53 6.94 -0.50
N GLN A 55 -11.99 5.99 0.32
CA GLN A 55 -11.27 5.53 1.49
C GLN A 55 -11.34 4.00 1.57
N ILE A 56 -10.21 3.40 1.92
CA ILE A 56 -10.09 1.97 2.24
C ILE A 56 -9.48 1.91 3.65
N PRO A 57 -10.02 1.09 4.57
CA PRO A 57 -9.44 0.94 5.91
C PRO A 57 -7.95 0.60 5.86
N SER A 58 -7.18 1.05 6.85
CA SER A 58 -5.76 0.77 6.93
C SER A 58 -5.49 -0.72 7.08
N ARG A 59 -4.25 -1.13 6.78
CA ARG A 59 -3.79 -2.51 6.97
C ARG A 59 -4.02 -2.98 8.42
N GLU A 60 -3.76 -2.09 9.39
CA GLU A 60 -3.93 -2.38 10.81
C GLU A 60 -5.41 -2.54 11.21
N GLU A 61 -6.29 -1.67 10.73
CA GLU A 61 -7.73 -1.79 10.97
C GLU A 61 -8.31 -3.09 10.40
N CYS A 62 -7.93 -3.44 9.16
CA CYS A 62 -8.33 -4.71 8.56
C CYS A 62 -7.83 -5.90 9.40
N LEU A 63 -6.55 -5.87 9.81
CA LEU A 63 -5.95 -6.94 10.63
C LEU A 63 -6.66 -7.07 11.98
N ARG A 64 -6.93 -5.96 12.66
CA ARG A 64 -7.63 -5.94 13.95
C ARG A 64 -9.03 -6.54 13.83
N GLY A 65 -9.80 -6.15 12.82
CA GLY A 65 -11.14 -6.71 12.60
C GLY A 65 -11.14 -8.22 12.39
N VAL A 66 -10.22 -8.73 11.57
CA VAL A 66 -10.06 -10.18 11.35
C VAL A 66 -9.61 -10.87 12.64
N LEU A 67 -8.63 -10.32 13.36
CA LEU A 67 -8.10 -10.89 14.59
C LEU A 67 -9.18 -11.03 15.67
N GLU A 68 -9.96 -9.97 15.88
CA GLU A 68 -11.06 -9.96 16.85
C GLU A 68 -12.13 -10.99 16.49
N LEU A 69 -12.53 -11.04 15.21
CA LEU A 69 -13.50 -12.02 14.72
C LEU A 69 -13.01 -13.46 14.94
N VAL A 70 -11.81 -13.79 14.45
CA VAL A 70 -11.22 -15.13 14.57
C VAL A 70 -11.09 -15.52 16.05
N ARG A 71 -10.55 -14.63 16.89
CA ARG A 71 -10.39 -14.88 18.33
C ARG A 71 -11.72 -15.17 19.00
N SER A 72 -12.76 -14.40 18.71
CA SER A 72 -14.10 -14.60 19.30
C SER A 72 -14.77 -15.93 18.90
N TRP A 73 -14.32 -16.52 17.80
CA TRP A 73 -14.84 -17.79 17.27
C TRP A 73 -14.06 -18.99 17.82
N ILE A 74 -12.74 -19.02 17.61
CA ILE A 74 -11.91 -20.20 17.92
C ILE A 74 -11.75 -20.44 19.43
N THR A 75 -12.02 -19.44 20.26
CA THR A 75 -11.93 -19.57 21.72
C THR A 75 -13.18 -20.22 22.34
N ARG A 76 -14.23 -20.47 21.56
CA ARG A 76 -15.48 -21.08 22.05
C ARG A 76 -15.32 -22.57 22.38
N SER A 77 -14.64 -23.32 21.53
CA SER A 77 -14.27 -24.72 21.78
C SER A 77 -13.22 -25.18 20.76
N PRO A 78 -12.51 -26.31 21.00
CA PRO A 78 -11.55 -26.87 20.04
C PRO A 78 -12.13 -27.23 18.65
N TYR A 79 -13.47 -27.28 18.53
CA TYR A 79 -14.16 -27.60 17.28
C TYR A 79 -14.59 -26.36 16.47
N HIS A 80 -14.41 -25.15 17.02
CA HIS A 80 -14.68 -23.90 16.30
C HIS A 80 -13.44 -23.52 15.48
N VAL A 81 -13.53 -23.71 14.17
CA VAL A 81 -12.44 -23.41 13.22
C VAL A 81 -12.85 -22.33 12.24
N VAL A 82 -11.85 -21.66 11.65
CA VAL A 82 -12.01 -20.68 10.57
C VAL A 82 -11.36 -21.26 9.32
N TRP A 83 -11.99 -21.08 8.16
CA TRP A 83 -11.40 -21.41 6.86
C TRP A 83 -10.89 -20.14 6.19
N LEU A 84 -9.69 -20.22 5.63
CA LEU A 84 -8.98 -19.16 4.94
C LEU A 84 -8.55 -19.66 3.56
#